data_AF-A0A5E6X778-F1
#
_entry.id   AF-A0A5E6X778-F1
#
_cell.length_a   1.000
_cell.length_b   1.000
_cell.length_c   1.000
_cell.angle_alpha   90.00
_cell.angle_beta   90.00
_cell.angle_gamma   90.00
#
_symmetry.space_group_name_H-M   'P 1'
#
loop_
_entity.id
_entity.type
_entity.pdbx_description
1 polymer ?
#
loop_
_entity_poly.entity_id
_entity_poly.type
_entity_poly.pdbx_seq_one_letter_code
_entity_poly.pdbx_strand_id
1 'polypeptide(L)'
;MTGAVAEIAAKVTAFDDESLAYVITRFELIHRLESDSITEAMYTALQFPDGLDDHKKIILDSLSGHLFNAALDSWRRKQPFWTTSQPYFNLKQILFDKFLSEAWTPRKLEDTGYQALVELNRELQLPFIAQLKSLGIMERSIEKELGHYWGGYAERSRLLLKGKILPEHFDDLEEMLRDRWDNLREVHSNYAEIPFEDFSKADHKKIYLATISPESFKIELGRLKSNHRYLYLGTYHHQVNDDGTNHPVHWHPTTGEQP
;
A
#
# COMPACT_ATOMS: atom_id res chain seq x y z
N MET A 1 -15.12 -20.71 -57.73
CA MET A 1 -14.54 -20.67 -56.37
C MET A 1 -14.26 -22.09 -55.93
N THR A 2 -13.05 -22.43 -55.49
CA THR A 2 -12.71 -23.77 -54.99
C THR A 2 -12.12 -23.67 -53.57
N GLY A 3 -12.33 -24.70 -52.75
CA GLY A 3 -11.89 -24.76 -51.35
C GLY A 3 -12.90 -24.22 -50.33
N ALA A 4 -12.47 -24.03 -49.08
CA ALA A 4 -13.30 -23.62 -47.93
C ALA A 4 -14.15 -22.36 -48.17
N VAL A 5 -13.71 -21.47 -49.07
CA VAL A 5 -14.46 -20.27 -49.48
C VAL A 5 -15.76 -20.63 -50.20
N ALA A 6 -15.76 -21.68 -51.02
CA ALA A 6 -16.97 -22.14 -51.70
C ALA A 6 -17.97 -22.78 -50.72
N GLU A 7 -17.48 -23.45 -49.69
CA GLU A 7 -18.31 -24.08 -48.67
C GLU A 7 -18.98 -23.04 -47.74
N ILE A 8 -18.25 -21.99 -47.38
CA ILE A 8 -18.80 -20.85 -46.64
C ILE A 8 -19.79 -20.07 -47.52
N ALA A 9 -19.43 -19.81 -48.78
CA ALA A 9 -20.32 -19.15 -49.73
C ALA A 9 -21.63 -19.92 -49.90
N ALA A 10 -21.57 -21.25 -50.05
CA ALA A 10 -22.74 -22.11 -50.15
C ALA A 10 -23.62 -22.05 -48.88
N LYS A 11 -23.03 -22.02 -47.69
CA LYS A 11 -23.75 -21.88 -46.41
C LYS A 11 -24.41 -20.51 -46.29
N VAL A 12 -23.77 -19.44 -46.77
CA VAL A 12 -24.33 -18.08 -46.73
C VAL A 12 -25.45 -17.93 -47.76
N THR A 13 -25.28 -18.45 -48.98
CA THR A 13 -26.32 -18.42 -50.03
C THR A 13 -27.52 -19.34 -49.74
N ALA A 14 -27.44 -20.18 -48.70
CA ALA A 14 -28.56 -21.01 -48.27
C ALA A 14 -29.61 -20.22 -47.46
N PHE A 15 -29.28 -19.00 -47.02
CA PHE A 15 -30.22 -18.10 -46.36
C PHE A 15 -30.88 -17.18 -47.39
N ASP A 16 -32.14 -16.83 -47.15
CA ASP A 16 -32.88 -15.87 -47.98
C ASP A 16 -32.35 -14.44 -47.80
N ASP A 17 -32.62 -13.61 -48.81
CA ASP A 17 -32.12 -12.23 -48.85
C ASP A 17 -32.67 -11.36 -47.70
N GLU A 18 -33.87 -11.63 -47.18
CA GLU A 18 -34.44 -10.92 -46.02
C GLU A 18 -33.66 -11.24 -44.74
N SER A 19 -33.35 -12.51 -44.51
CA SER A 19 -32.54 -12.97 -43.37
C SER A 19 -31.12 -12.41 -43.41
N LEU A 20 -30.50 -12.38 -44.60
CA LEU A 20 -29.16 -11.79 -44.78
C LEU A 20 -29.21 -10.26 -44.60
N ALA A 21 -30.23 -9.59 -45.14
CA ALA A 21 -30.44 -8.16 -44.95
C ALA A 21 -30.68 -7.80 -43.48
N TYR A 22 -31.46 -8.61 -42.74
CA TYR A 22 -31.72 -8.43 -41.31
C TYR A 22 -30.42 -8.41 -40.48
N VAL A 23 -29.46 -9.27 -40.85
CA VAL A 23 -28.17 -9.39 -40.18
C VAL A 23 -27.24 -8.25 -40.61
N ILE A 24 -27.10 -8.01 -41.92
CA ILE A 24 -26.21 -6.97 -42.47
C ILE A 24 -26.62 -5.58 -42.00
N THR A 25 -27.92 -5.27 -41.98
CA THR A 25 -28.44 -3.95 -41.54
C THR A 25 -28.25 -3.70 -40.05
N ARG A 26 -27.99 -4.74 -39.25
CA ARG A 26 -27.69 -4.64 -37.82
C ARG A 26 -26.20 -4.77 -37.50
N PHE A 27 -25.35 -4.95 -38.52
CA PHE A 27 -23.91 -4.86 -38.33
C PHE A 27 -23.49 -3.38 -38.36
N GLU A 28 -23.05 -2.89 -37.20
CA GLU A 28 -22.38 -1.61 -37.12
C GLU A 28 -20.88 -1.81 -37.35
N LEU A 29 -20.36 -1.33 -38.49
CA LEU A 29 -18.93 -1.34 -38.75
C LEU A 29 -18.29 -0.13 -38.06
N ILE A 30 -17.74 -0.36 -36.87
CA ILE A 30 -17.00 0.67 -36.15
C ILE A 30 -15.58 0.76 -36.74
N HIS A 31 -15.41 1.60 -37.77
CA HIS A 31 -14.15 1.69 -38.54
C HIS A 31 -13.13 2.70 -37.98
N ARG A 32 -13.57 3.66 -37.16
CA ARG A 32 -12.69 4.61 -36.46
C ARG A 32 -13.29 4.97 -35.12
N LEU A 33 -12.58 4.60 -34.07
CA LEU A 33 -12.82 5.14 -32.74
C LEU A 33 -11.61 6.03 -32.40
N GLU A 34 -11.87 7.29 -32.04
CA GLU A 34 -10.84 8.13 -31.43
C GLU A 34 -10.47 7.50 -30.08
N SER A 35 -9.19 7.14 -29.87
CA SER A 35 -8.77 6.33 -28.73
C SER A 35 -9.19 6.92 -27.38
N ASP A 36 -9.16 8.24 -27.29
CA ASP A 36 -9.47 8.97 -26.05
C ASP A 36 -10.96 8.85 -25.70
N SER A 37 -11.84 8.79 -26.71
CA SER A 37 -13.28 8.55 -26.49
C SER A 37 -13.60 7.12 -26.05
N ILE A 38 -12.82 6.13 -26.50
CA ILE A 38 -13.00 4.73 -26.08
C ILE A 38 -12.57 4.57 -24.63
N THR A 39 -11.40 5.10 -24.28
CA THR A 39 -10.85 4.96 -22.93
C THR A 39 -11.81 5.55 -21.91
N GLU A 40 -12.35 6.75 -22.17
CA GLU A 40 -13.34 7.37 -21.29
C GLU A 40 -14.68 6.60 -21.27
N ALA A 41 -15.15 6.09 -22.41
CA ALA A 41 -16.34 5.24 -22.46
C ALA A 41 -16.14 3.94 -21.66
N MET A 42 -14.96 3.33 -21.74
CA MET A 42 -14.59 2.15 -20.99
C MET A 42 -14.48 2.44 -19.49
N TYR A 43 -13.89 3.58 -19.10
CA TYR A 43 -13.86 3.99 -17.70
C TYR A 43 -15.26 4.20 -17.14
N THR A 44 -16.14 4.85 -17.91
CA THR A 44 -17.54 5.04 -17.55
C THR A 44 -18.28 3.70 -17.41
N ALA A 45 -18.07 2.78 -18.36
CA ALA A 45 -18.71 1.46 -18.36
C ALA A 45 -18.22 0.54 -17.23
N LEU A 46 -16.96 0.68 -16.81
CA LEU A 46 -16.39 -0.16 -15.75
C LEU A 46 -16.95 0.15 -14.37
N GLN A 47 -17.52 1.35 -14.16
CA GLN A 47 -18.11 1.80 -12.91
C GLN A 47 -17.15 1.56 -11.73
N PHE A 48 -15.98 2.20 -11.79
CA PHE A 48 -14.96 2.02 -10.75
C PHE A 48 -15.50 2.43 -9.37
N PRO A 49 -15.36 1.58 -8.34
CA PRO A 49 -15.61 1.98 -6.97
C PRO A 49 -14.60 3.04 -6.51
N ASP A 50 -15.00 3.80 -5.49
CA ASP A 50 -14.14 4.79 -4.84
C ASP A 50 -12.86 4.13 -4.31
N GLY A 51 -11.72 4.77 -4.56
CA GLY A 51 -10.39 4.29 -4.13
C GLY A 51 -9.59 3.57 -5.22
N LEU A 52 -10.12 3.45 -6.45
CA LEU A 52 -9.41 2.86 -7.59
C LEU A 52 -8.93 3.88 -8.63
N ASP A 53 -9.04 5.19 -8.36
CA ASP A 53 -8.69 6.25 -9.32
C ASP A 53 -7.25 6.13 -9.84
N ASP A 54 -6.29 5.88 -8.95
CA ASP A 54 -4.87 5.69 -9.26
C ASP A 54 -4.61 4.43 -10.12
N HIS A 55 -5.57 3.50 -10.16
CA HIS A 55 -5.43 2.19 -10.80
C HIS A 55 -6.33 2.01 -12.03
N LYS A 56 -7.14 3.02 -12.42
CA LYS A 56 -8.05 2.93 -13.58
C LYS A 56 -7.35 2.45 -14.84
N LYS A 57 -6.19 3.04 -15.15
CA LYS A 57 -5.40 2.71 -16.34
C LYS A 57 -4.90 1.26 -16.30
N ILE A 58 -4.25 0.84 -15.21
CA ILE A 58 -3.67 -0.51 -15.13
C ILE A 58 -4.76 -1.60 -15.15
N ILE A 59 -5.93 -1.32 -14.56
CA ILE A 59 -7.07 -2.23 -14.60
C ILE A 59 -7.59 -2.36 -16.03
N LEU A 60 -7.78 -1.24 -16.73
CA LEU A 60 -8.23 -1.24 -18.12
C LEU A 60 -7.24 -1.94 -19.06
N ASP A 61 -5.94 -1.66 -18.90
CA ASP A 61 -4.88 -2.30 -19.68
C ASP A 61 -4.85 -3.81 -19.43
N SER A 62 -5.09 -4.25 -18.18
CA SER A 62 -5.14 -5.68 -17.83
C SER A 62 -6.35 -6.39 -18.45
N LEU A 63 -7.53 -5.76 -18.42
CA LEU A 63 -8.74 -6.31 -19.03
C LEU A 63 -8.63 -6.39 -20.55
N SER A 64 -8.16 -5.31 -21.17
CA SER A 64 -7.95 -5.22 -22.63
C SER A 64 -6.87 -6.19 -23.09
N GLY A 65 -5.77 -6.30 -22.33
CA GLY A 65 -4.69 -7.24 -22.58
C GLY A 65 -5.16 -8.70 -22.50
N HIS A 66 -6.04 -9.03 -21.54
CA HIS A 66 -6.64 -10.36 -21.46
C HIS A 66 -7.47 -10.69 -22.71
N LEU A 67 -8.34 -9.77 -23.14
CA LEU A 67 -9.15 -9.93 -24.36
C LEU A 67 -8.27 -10.11 -25.60
N PHE A 68 -7.28 -9.24 -25.75
CA PHE A 68 -6.37 -9.28 -26.88
C PHE A 68 -5.59 -10.60 -26.93
N ASN A 69 -5.05 -11.05 -25.80
CA ASN A 69 -4.31 -12.32 -25.73
C ASN A 69 -5.20 -13.52 -26.05
N ALA A 70 -6.43 -13.54 -25.53
CA ALA A 70 -7.36 -14.63 -25.81
C ALA A 70 -7.76 -14.68 -27.30
N ALA A 71 -8.00 -13.52 -27.92
CA ALA A 71 -8.28 -13.42 -29.36
C ALA A 71 -7.06 -13.83 -30.20
N LEU A 72 -5.86 -13.38 -29.81
CA LEU A 72 -4.61 -13.70 -30.49
C LEU A 72 -4.32 -15.21 -30.45
N ASP A 73 -4.58 -15.87 -29.33
CA ASP A 73 -4.38 -17.31 -29.18
C ASP A 73 -5.35 -18.12 -30.03
N SER A 74 -6.63 -17.72 -30.11
CA SER A 74 -7.59 -18.31 -31.05
C SER A 74 -7.18 -18.10 -32.50
N TRP A 75 -6.73 -16.89 -32.85
CA TRP A 75 -6.23 -16.58 -34.19
C TRP A 75 -5.02 -17.42 -34.58
N ARG A 76 -4.04 -17.58 -33.68
CA ARG A 76 -2.87 -18.47 -33.87
C ARG A 76 -3.28 -19.93 -34.12
N ARG A 77 -4.37 -20.37 -33.51
CA ARG A 77 -4.97 -21.71 -33.71
C ARG A 77 -5.86 -21.79 -34.96
N LYS A 78 -5.99 -20.71 -35.73
CA LYS A 78 -6.89 -20.58 -36.89
C LYS A 78 -8.35 -20.91 -36.54
N GLN A 79 -8.77 -20.54 -35.32
CA GLN A 79 -10.12 -20.74 -34.83
C GLN A 79 -10.81 -19.39 -34.61
N PRO A 80 -12.14 -19.30 -34.80
CA PRO A 80 -12.88 -18.11 -34.41
C PRO A 80 -12.79 -17.92 -32.90
N PHE A 81 -12.63 -16.68 -32.46
CA PHE A 81 -12.67 -16.32 -31.05
C PHE A 81 -14.11 -16.05 -30.62
N TRP A 82 -14.59 -16.83 -29.66
CA TRP A 82 -15.89 -16.63 -29.02
C TRP A 82 -15.68 -16.47 -27.52
N THR A 83 -16.33 -15.48 -26.93
CA THR A 83 -16.25 -15.25 -25.49
C THR A 83 -17.59 -14.76 -24.96
N THR A 84 -17.75 -14.84 -23.65
CA THR A 84 -18.92 -14.30 -22.93
C THR A 84 -18.45 -13.19 -21.99
N SER A 85 -19.39 -12.48 -21.37
CA SER A 85 -19.06 -11.44 -20.40
C SER A 85 -18.49 -12.00 -19.08
N GLN A 86 -18.76 -13.26 -18.74
CA GLN A 86 -18.45 -13.82 -17.42
C GLN A 86 -16.94 -13.83 -17.08
N PRO A 87 -16.02 -14.26 -17.96
CA PRO A 87 -14.59 -14.24 -17.65
C PRO A 87 -14.07 -12.83 -17.37
N TYR A 88 -14.55 -11.83 -18.13
CA TYR A 88 -14.20 -10.42 -17.93
C TYR A 88 -14.76 -9.87 -16.64
N PHE A 89 -16.01 -10.21 -16.30
CA PHE A 89 -16.60 -9.81 -15.04
C PHE A 89 -15.80 -10.36 -13.85
N ASN A 90 -15.43 -11.64 -13.90
CA ASN A 90 -14.62 -12.27 -12.86
C ASN A 90 -13.23 -11.61 -12.75
N LEU A 91 -12.54 -11.39 -13.88
CA LEU A 91 -11.24 -10.73 -13.88
C LEU A 91 -11.34 -9.29 -13.37
N LYS A 92 -12.38 -8.55 -13.77
CA LYS A 92 -12.66 -7.19 -13.26
C LYS A 92 -12.78 -7.22 -11.75
N GLN A 93 -13.57 -8.14 -11.19
CA GLN A 93 -13.78 -8.19 -9.75
C GLN A 93 -12.50 -8.57 -8.99
N ILE A 94 -11.72 -9.51 -9.50
CA ILE A 94 -10.41 -9.87 -8.94
C ILE A 94 -9.47 -8.65 -8.93
N LEU A 95 -9.42 -7.88 -10.01
CA LEU A 95 -8.59 -6.68 -10.10
C LEU A 95 -9.07 -5.59 -9.13
N PHE A 96 -10.38 -5.36 -9.03
CA PHE A 96 -10.96 -4.43 -8.09
C PHE A 96 -10.60 -4.82 -6.65
N ASP A 97 -10.89 -6.06 -6.26
CA ASP A 97 -10.60 -6.57 -4.92
C ASP A 97 -9.10 -6.47 -4.60
N LYS A 98 -8.24 -6.81 -5.56
CA LYS A 98 -6.78 -6.68 -5.41
C LYS A 98 -6.38 -5.24 -5.09
N PHE A 99 -6.75 -4.27 -5.93
CA PHE A 99 -6.30 -2.88 -5.74
C PHE A 99 -7.02 -2.18 -4.57
N LEU A 100 -8.25 -2.57 -4.26
CA LEU A 100 -8.94 -2.13 -3.03
C LEU A 100 -8.27 -2.70 -1.78
N SER A 101 -7.74 -3.93 -1.84
CA SER A 101 -7.02 -4.57 -0.74
C SER A 101 -5.60 -4.02 -0.55
N GLU A 102 -4.96 -3.51 -1.60
CA GLU A 102 -3.63 -2.90 -1.54
C GLU A 102 -3.61 -1.72 -0.56
N ALA A 103 -4.71 -0.98 -0.46
CA ALA A 103 -4.86 0.09 0.52
C ALA A 103 -4.64 -0.37 1.98
N TRP A 104 -4.96 -1.64 2.29
CA TRP A 104 -4.82 -2.28 3.60
C TRP A 104 -3.49 -2.99 3.81
N THR A 105 -2.62 -3.00 2.79
CA THR A 105 -1.33 -3.67 2.88
C THR A 105 -0.25 -2.63 3.16
N PRO A 106 0.56 -2.83 4.22
CA PRO A 106 1.74 -2.00 4.44
C PRO A 106 2.68 -2.09 3.24
N ARG A 107 3.22 -0.96 2.80
CA ARG A 107 4.26 -0.94 1.77
C ARG A 107 5.59 -1.43 2.32
N LYS A 108 6.50 -1.85 1.45
CA LYS A 108 7.91 -2.01 1.87
C LYS A 108 8.51 -0.63 2.11
N LEU A 109 9.53 -0.54 2.95
CA LEU A 109 10.16 0.73 3.30
C LEU A 109 10.64 1.47 2.03
N GLU A 110 11.23 0.75 1.09
CA GLU A 110 11.75 1.28 -0.17
C GLU A 110 10.64 1.91 -1.04
N ASP A 111 9.41 1.41 -0.91
CA ASP A 111 8.24 1.84 -1.69
C ASP A 111 7.45 2.98 -1.00
N THR A 112 7.87 3.41 0.21
CA THR A 112 7.24 4.52 0.94
C THR A 112 7.67 5.90 0.42
N GLY A 113 8.78 5.98 -0.33
CA GLY A 113 9.38 7.26 -0.74
C GLY A 113 10.12 8.01 0.37
N TYR A 114 10.44 7.34 1.50
CA TYR A 114 11.07 7.99 2.66
C TYR A 114 12.36 8.76 2.33
N GLN A 115 13.14 8.32 1.33
CA GLN A 115 14.37 9.00 0.93
C GLN A 115 14.12 10.44 0.48
N ALA A 116 13.05 10.67 -0.28
CA ALA A 116 12.67 12.02 -0.69
C ALA A 116 12.27 12.89 0.51
N LEU A 117 11.60 12.30 1.52
CA LEU A 117 11.24 13.00 2.76
C LEU A 117 12.46 13.33 3.61
N VAL A 118 13.44 12.44 3.69
CA VAL A 118 14.72 12.69 4.39
C VAL A 118 15.43 13.88 3.76
N GLU A 119 15.55 13.92 2.43
CA GLU A 119 16.22 15.02 1.74
C GLU A 119 15.45 16.34 1.86
N LEU A 120 14.12 16.29 1.72
CA LEU A 120 13.27 17.47 1.84
C LEU A 120 13.33 18.09 3.24
N ASN A 121 13.48 17.27 4.28
CA ASN A 121 13.43 17.70 5.68
C ASN A 121 14.80 17.62 6.37
N ARG A 122 15.89 17.73 5.61
CA ARG A 122 17.26 17.53 6.12
C ARG A 122 17.66 18.51 7.24
N GLU A 123 17.08 19.71 7.23
CA GLU A 123 17.36 20.75 8.23
C GLU A 123 16.51 20.61 9.51
N LEU A 124 15.48 19.76 9.48
CA LEU A 124 14.56 19.57 10.60
C LEU A 124 15.28 18.91 11.78
N GLN A 125 15.25 19.58 12.92
CA GLN A 125 15.79 19.05 14.17
C GLN A 125 14.73 18.18 14.84
N LEU A 126 14.83 16.86 14.68
CA LEU A 126 13.91 15.91 15.27
C LEU A 126 14.38 15.54 16.69
N PRO A 127 13.56 15.74 17.75
CA PRO A 127 13.93 15.46 19.13
C PRO A 127 14.52 14.06 19.36
N PHE A 128 13.94 13.03 18.74
CA PHE A 128 14.46 11.66 18.89
C PHE A 128 15.93 11.54 18.45
N ILE A 129 16.35 12.25 17.38
CA ILE A 129 17.75 12.23 16.91
C ILE A 129 18.68 12.78 17.98
N ALA A 130 18.32 13.90 18.60
CA ALA A 130 19.11 14.51 19.66
C ALA A 130 19.24 13.56 20.86
N GLN A 131 18.15 12.89 21.24
CA GLN A 131 18.16 11.90 22.32
C GLN A 131 19.02 10.67 21.95
N LEU A 132 18.95 10.14 20.73
CA LEU A 132 19.80 9.02 20.30
C LEU A 132 21.30 9.38 20.29
N LYS A 133 21.65 10.60 19.84
CA LYS A 133 23.02 11.13 19.95
C LYS A 133 23.45 11.24 21.41
N SER A 134 22.55 11.73 22.28
CA SER A 134 22.79 11.81 23.71
C SER A 134 23.04 10.44 24.34
N LEU A 135 22.42 9.36 23.86
CA LEU A 135 22.66 7.96 24.29
C LEU A 135 23.96 7.35 23.72
N GLY A 136 24.66 8.07 22.84
CA GLY A 136 25.84 7.57 22.14
C GLY A 136 25.51 6.41 21.19
N ILE A 137 24.36 6.50 20.51
CA ILE A 137 24.06 5.63 19.37
C ILE A 137 24.93 6.07 18.19
N MET A 138 25.46 5.11 17.43
CA MET A 138 26.33 5.40 16.29
C MET A 138 25.56 6.12 15.17
N GLU A 139 26.21 7.05 14.47
CA GLU A 139 25.60 7.83 13.39
C GLU A 139 24.96 6.94 12.31
N ARG A 140 25.65 5.87 11.88
CA ARG A 140 25.11 4.87 10.93
C ARG A 140 23.81 4.21 11.38
N SER A 141 23.58 4.12 12.69
CA SER A 141 22.34 3.56 13.25
C SER A 141 21.26 4.64 13.27
N ILE A 142 21.62 5.87 13.65
CA ILE A 142 20.73 7.02 13.62
C ILE A 142 20.19 7.28 12.20
N GLU A 143 21.02 7.16 11.17
CA GLU A 143 20.58 7.27 9.76
C GLU A 143 19.53 6.23 9.39
N LYS A 144 19.64 5.00 9.91
CA LYS A 144 18.63 3.95 9.71
C LYS A 144 17.34 4.26 10.46
N GLU A 145 17.44 4.72 11.70
CA GLU A 145 16.28 5.14 12.49
C GLU A 145 15.56 6.32 11.84
N LEU A 146 16.28 7.24 11.21
CA LEU A 146 15.71 8.32 10.41
C LEU A 146 14.90 7.80 9.21
N GLY A 147 15.41 6.77 8.54
CA GLY A 147 14.64 6.06 7.51
C GLY A 147 13.38 5.41 8.05
N HIS A 148 13.43 4.82 9.26
CA HIS A 148 12.26 4.26 9.92
C HIS A 148 11.23 5.31 10.28
N TYR A 149 11.65 6.45 10.84
CA TYR A 149 10.78 7.58 11.14
C TYR A 149 10.03 8.08 9.89
N TRP A 150 10.75 8.43 8.83
CA TRP A 150 10.11 8.97 7.62
C TRP A 150 9.29 7.93 6.85
N GLY A 151 9.71 6.66 6.84
CA GLY A 151 8.90 5.58 6.29
C GLY A 151 7.60 5.40 7.08
N GLY A 152 7.67 5.46 8.41
CA GLY A 152 6.52 5.37 9.30
C GLY A 152 5.56 6.54 9.09
N TYR A 153 6.09 7.76 9.03
CA TYR A 153 5.33 8.98 8.76
C TYR A 153 4.63 8.95 7.39
N ALA A 154 5.34 8.54 6.33
CA ALA A 154 4.78 8.43 4.99
C ALA A 154 3.61 7.44 4.96
N GLU A 155 3.78 6.30 5.62
CA GLU A 155 2.76 5.27 5.64
C GLU A 155 1.57 5.65 6.53
N ARG A 156 1.80 6.30 7.69
CA ARG A 156 0.74 6.90 8.52
C ARG A 156 -0.10 7.86 7.70
N SER A 157 0.55 8.81 7.02
CA SER A 157 -0.10 9.82 6.17
C SER A 157 -0.93 9.15 5.07
N ARG A 158 -0.36 8.14 4.38
CA ARG A 158 -1.06 7.39 3.33
C ARG A 158 -2.29 6.67 3.86
N LEU A 159 -2.18 5.98 4.99
CA LEU A 159 -3.26 5.19 5.59
C LEU A 159 -4.42 6.08 6.06
N LEU A 160 -4.11 7.23 6.68
CA LEU A 160 -5.09 8.23 7.10
C LEU A 160 -5.78 8.87 5.87
N LEU A 161 -5.02 9.29 4.85
CA LEU A 161 -5.58 9.89 3.64
C LEU A 161 -6.51 8.95 2.87
N LYS A 162 -6.25 7.65 2.89
CA LYS A 162 -7.13 6.65 2.26
C LYS A 162 -8.40 6.37 3.08
N GLY A 163 -8.53 6.93 4.30
CA GLY A 163 -9.73 6.84 5.14
C GLY A 163 -10.08 5.43 5.62
N LYS A 164 -9.13 4.50 5.56
CA LYS A 164 -9.30 3.09 5.95
C LYS A 164 -8.82 2.83 7.38
N ILE A 165 -7.85 3.61 7.82
CA ILE A 165 -7.39 3.66 9.21
C ILE A 165 -7.83 5.01 9.77
N LEU A 166 -8.52 4.98 10.90
CA LEU A 166 -8.92 6.18 11.63
C LEU A 166 -7.78 6.64 12.56
N PRO A 167 -7.73 7.93 12.94
CA PRO A 167 -6.75 8.44 13.89
C PRO A 167 -6.70 7.64 15.20
N GLU A 168 -7.86 7.21 15.71
CA GLU A 168 -7.98 6.46 16.97
C GLU A 168 -7.24 5.12 16.92
N HIS A 169 -7.14 4.49 15.74
CA HIS A 169 -6.35 3.25 15.62
C HIS A 169 -4.85 3.50 15.78
N PHE A 170 -4.36 4.71 15.45
CA PHE A 170 -2.97 5.09 15.72
C PHE A 170 -2.78 5.41 17.20
N ASP A 171 -3.76 6.03 17.85
CA ASP A 171 -3.74 6.25 19.30
C ASP A 171 -3.66 4.92 20.05
N ASP A 172 -4.51 3.93 19.69
CA ASP A 172 -4.48 2.57 20.26
C ASP A 172 -3.10 1.90 20.07
N LEU A 173 -2.47 2.09 18.90
CA LEU A 173 -1.13 1.56 18.65
C LEU A 173 -0.08 2.25 19.53
N GLU A 174 -0.12 3.57 19.61
CA GLU A 174 0.80 4.36 20.41
C GLU A 174 0.68 4.04 21.91
N GLU A 175 -0.54 3.86 22.42
CA GLU A 175 -0.79 3.39 23.78
C GLU A 175 -0.11 2.04 24.02
N MET A 176 -0.35 1.05 23.16
CA MET A 176 0.27 -0.28 23.28
C MET A 176 1.80 -0.23 23.24
N LEU A 177 2.38 0.60 22.38
CA LEU A 177 3.83 0.78 22.30
C LEU A 177 4.38 1.49 23.54
N ARG A 178 3.68 2.48 24.08
CA ARG A 178 4.08 3.16 25.31
C ARG A 178 4.03 2.20 26.51
N ASP A 179 2.96 1.43 26.66
CA ASP A 179 2.83 0.42 27.72
C ASP A 179 3.95 -0.63 27.64
N ARG A 180 4.29 -1.05 26.43
CA ARG A 180 5.41 -1.96 26.20
C ARG A 180 6.75 -1.34 26.63
N TRP A 181 6.98 -0.08 26.31
CA TRP A 181 8.18 0.63 26.71
C TRP A 181 8.26 0.81 28.24
N ASP A 182 7.16 1.18 28.88
CA ASP A 182 7.07 1.29 30.34
C ASP A 182 7.34 -0.06 31.02
N ASN A 183 6.79 -1.16 30.49
CA ASN A 183 7.11 -2.50 30.98
C ASN A 183 8.60 -2.85 30.82
N LEU A 184 9.26 -2.44 29.73
CA LEU A 184 10.73 -2.62 29.60
C LEU A 184 11.51 -1.84 30.66
N ARG A 185 11.05 -0.64 31.02
CA ARG A 185 11.64 0.15 32.11
C ARG A 185 11.44 -0.54 33.44
N GLU A 186 10.23 -1.04 33.72
CA GLU A 186 9.89 -1.74 34.95
C GLU A 186 10.71 -3.02 35.12
N VAL A 187 10.82 -3.83 34.07
CA VAL A 187 11.67 -5.03 34.08
C VAL A 187 13.14 -4.67 34.35
N HIS A 188 13.65 -3.63 33.70
CA HIS A 188 15.03 -3.19 33.92
C HIS A 188 15.25 -2.67 35.34
N SER A 189 14.32 -1.87 35.87
CA SER A 189 14.36 -1.35 37.24
C SER A 189 14.38 -2.47 38.28
N ASN A 190 13.48 -3.46 38.14
CA ASN A 190 13.41 -4.61 39.04
C ASN A 190 14.67 -5.48 38.95
N TYR A 191 15.24 -5.66 37.75
CA TYR A 191 16.46 -6.44 37.56
C TYR A 191 17.71 -5.74 38.12
N ALA A 192 17.80 -4.43 37.93
CA ALA A 192 18.94 -3.63 38.37
C ALA A 192 18.83 -3.15 39.83
N GLU A 193 17.64 -3.25 40.43
CA GLU A 193 17.28 -2.68 41.73
C GLU A 193 17.49 -1.14 41.78
N ILE A 194 17.17 -0.46 40.68
CA ILE A 194 17.34 1.00 40.52
C ILE A 194 15.96 1.64 40.25
N PRO A 195 15.51 2.63 41.03
CA PRO A 195 14.31 3.41 40.73
C PRO A 195 14.39 4.13 39.38
N PHE A 196 13.25 4.48 38.78
CA PHE A 196 13.22 5.12 37.46
C PHE A 196 13.92 6.48 37.44
N GLU A 197 13.85 7.22 38.55
CA GLU A 197 14.41 8.55 38.71
C GLU A 197 15.95 8.55 38.72
N ASP A 198 16.52 7.40 39.08
CA ASP A 198 17.97 7.20 39.21
C ASP A 198 18.57 6.53 37.97
N PHE A 199 17.80 6.37 36.89
CA PHE A 199 18.31 5.78 35.65
C PHE A 199 19.45 6.60 35.06
N SER A 200 20.58 5.93 34.86
CA SER A 200 21.69 6.53 34.15
C SER A 200 21.45 6.50 32.64
N LYS A 201 22.25 7.27 31.91
CA LYS A 201 22.32 7.18 30.44
C LYS A 201 22.56 5.75 29.93
N ALA A 202 23.30 4.92 30.67
CA ALA A 202 23.54 3.54 30.28
C ALA A 202 22.27 2.67 30.40
N ASP A 203 21.41 2.95 31.38
CA ASP A 203 20.14 2.27 31.59
C ASP A 203 19.14 2.62 30.50
N HIS A 204 18.98 3.91 30.21
CA HIS A 204 18.19 4.37 29.05
C HIS A 204 18.65 3.74 27.73
N LYS A 205 19.97 3.64 27.53
CA LYS A 205 20.52 2.97 26.34
C LYS A 205 20.14 1.49 26.29
N LYS A 206 20.16 0.76 27.41
CA LYS A 206 19.73 -0.64 27.45
C LYS A 206 18.25 -0.78 27.08
N ILE A 207 17.39 0.06 27.65
CA ILE A 207 15.95 0.07 27.36
C ILE A 207 15.68 0.38 25.89
N TYR A 208 16.37 1.38 25.32
CA TYR A 208 16.30 1.68 23.89
C TYR A 208 16.71 0.46 23.04
N LEU A 209 17.84 -0.18 23.34
CA LEU A 209 18.33 -1.34 22.60
C LEU A 209 17.35 -2.53 22.65
N ALA A 210 16.72 -2.75 23.80
CA ALA A 210 15.67 -3.75 23.98
C ALA A 210 14.42 -3.41 23.16
N THR A 211 14.05 -2.12 23.11
CA THR A 211 12.90 -1.62 22.35
C THR A 211 13.08 -1.80 20.84
N ILE A 212 14.30 -1.57 20.32
CA ILE A 212 14.57 -1.64 18.87
C ILE A 212 14.92 -3.04 18.35
N SER A 213 15.12 -4.00 19.26
CA SER A 213 15.51 -5.39 18.96
C SER A 213 14.56 -6.43 19.58
N PRO A 214 13.23 -6.28 19.45
CA PRO A 214 12.30 -7.29 19.92
C PRO A 214 12.38 -8.55 19.05
N GLU A 215 11.91 -9.68 19.57
CA GLU A 215 11.76 -10.92 18.78
C GLU A 215 10.81 -10.75 17.59
N SER A 216 9.85 -9.81 17.70
CA SER A 216 8.86 -9.52 16.67
C SER A 216 8.47 -8.04 16.66
N PHE A 217 8.30 -7.51 15.44
CA PHE A 217 7.83 -6.14 15.16
C PHE A 217 6.34 -6.12 14.77
N LYS A 218 5.56 -7.12 15.22
CA LYS A 218 4.14 -7.21 14.92
C LYS A 218 3.39 -6.02 15.53
N ILE A 219 2.62 -5.35 14.69
CA ILE A 219 1.68 -4.30 15.07
C ILE A 219 0.33 -4.56 14.40
N GLU A 220 -0.72 -4.06 15.04
CA GLU A 220 -2.07 -4.05 14.50
C GLU A 220 -2.60 -2.60 14.53
N LEU A 221 -3.13 -2.14 13.40
CA LEU A 221 -3.75 -0.83 13.22
C LEU A 221 -5.16 -1.09 12.68
N GLY A 222 -6.15 -1.13 13.58
CA GLY A 222 -7.50 -1.59 13.24
C GLY A 222 -7.47 -2.99 12.60
N ARG A 223 -7.75 -3.09 11.29
CA ARG A 223 -7.70 -4.36 10.53
C ARG A 223 -6.35 -4.63 9.85
N LEU A 224 -5.46 -3.64 9.77
CA LEU A 224 -4.15 -3.78 9.15
C LEU A 224 -3.20 -4.46 10.13
N LYS A 225 -2.58 -5.55 9.70
CA LYS A 225 -1.52 -6.23 10.44
C LYS A 225 -0.20 -6.04 9.72
N SER A 226 0.84 -5.70 10.45
CA SER A 226 2.17 -5.48 9.89
C SER A 226 3.24 -6.09 10.77
N ASN A 227 4.34 -6.51 10.16
CA ASN A 227 5.59 -6.87 10.85
C ASN A 227 6.75 -6.04 10.29
N HIS A 228 6.45 -4.91 9.64
CA HIS A 228 7.46 -4.03 9.09
C HIS A 228 8.10 -3.20 10.20
N ARG A 229 9.40 -3.41 10.39
CA ARG A 229 10.21 -2.71 11.40
C ARG A 229 10.08 -1.19 11.35
N TYR A 230 9.99 -0.61 10.15
CA TYR A 230 9.90 0.84 9.99
C TYR A 230 8.59 1.41 10.53
N LEU A 231 7.47 0.68 10.47
CA LEU A 231 6.21 1.14 11.06
C LEU A 231 6.28 1.11 12.58
N TYR A 232 6.80 0.02 13.14
CA TYR A 232 6.97 -0.13 14.59
C TYR A 232 7.91 0.94 15.15
N LEU A 233 9.13 1.06 14.61
CA LEU A 233 10.13 2.03 15.09
C LEU A 233 9.79 3.46 14.72
N GLY A 234 9.21 3.69 13.53
CA GLY A 234 8.76 5.00 13.13
C GLY A 234 7.66 5.54 14.04
N THR A 235 6.78 4.69 14.56
CA THR A 235 5.75 5.09 15.54
C THR A 235 6.38 5.48 16.88
N TYR A 236 7.37 4.73 17.40
CA TYR A 236 8.09 5.18 18.60
C TYR A 236 8.81 6.52 18.39
N HIS A 237 9.47 6.72 17.25
CA HIS A 237 10.15 7.99 16.97
C HIS A 237 9.17 9.15 16.82
N HIS A 238 7.96 8.89 16.32
CA HIS A 238 6.84 9.84 16.35
C HIS A 238 6.45 10.19 17.80
N GLN A 239 6.28 9.18 18.67
CA GLN A 239 5.97 9.40 20.09
C GLN A 239 7.05 10.21 20.81
N VAL A 240 8.32 10.03 20.45
CA VAL A 240 9.45 10.75 21.06
C VAL A 240 9.59 12.19 20.59
N ASN A 241 9.09 12.49 19.40
CA ASN A 241 9.03 13.87 18.92
C ASN A 241 7.88 14.66 19.56
N ASP A 242 6.97 13.99 20.27
CA ASP A 242 5.76 14.59 20.84
C ASP A 242 4.91 15.35 19.79
N ASP A 243 4.91 14.83 18.55
CA ASP A 243 4.24 15.47 17.41
C ASP A 243 2.75 15.06 17.37
N GLY A 244 1.99 15.57 18.34
CA GLY A 244 0.54 15.34 18.42
C GLY A 244 0.13 13.93 18.85
N THR A 245 1.01 13.20 19.54
CA THR A 245 0.69 11.92 20.19
C THR A 245 0.01 12.16 21.55
N ASN A 246 -0.88 11.26 21.96
CA ASN A 246 -1.43 11.24 23.32
C ASN A 246 -0.59 10.35 24.28
N HIS A 247 0.41 9.64 23.75
CA HIS A 247 1.20 8.65 24.48
C HIS A 247 2.70 8.90 24.23
N PRO A 248 3.25 10.03 24.71
CA PRO A 248 4.66 10.36 24.51
C PRO A 248 5.59 9.35 25.19
N VAL A 249 6.77 9.17 24.60
CA VAL A 249 7.86 8.30 25.09
C VAL A 249 9.16 9.10 25.04
N HIS A 250 10.11 8.85 25.94
CA HIS A 250 11.40 9.56 25.93
C HIS A 250 12.55 8.56 25.97
N TRP A 251 13.44 8.59 24.97
CA TRP A 251 14.65 7.76 24.98
C TRP A 251 15.64 8.17 26.06
N HIS A 252 15.71 9.46 26.35
CA HIS A 252 16.54 10.02 27.41
C HIS A 252 15.94 11.36 27.86
N PRO A 253 15.98 11.69 29.16
CA PRO A 253 15.50 12.98 29.64
C PRO A 253 16.25 14.11 28.94
N THR A 254 15.50 15.03 28.35
CA THR A 254 16.00 16.29 27.82
C THR A 254 16.10 17.30 28.97
N THR A 255 17.14 18.13 28.97
CA THR A 255 17.46 19.02 30.10
C THR A 255 16.27 19.94 30.39
N GLY A 256 15.54 19.70 31.48
CA GLY A 256 14.35 20.48 31.88
C GLY A 256 13.12 19.64 32.23
N GLU A 257 13.08 18.36 31.83
CA GLU A 257 12.03 17.42 32.21
C GLU A 257 12.52 16.61 33.42
N GLN A 258 11.88 16.80 34.57
CA GLN A 258 11.94 15.78 35.63
C GLN A 258 11.11 14.58 35.17
N PRO A 259 11.53 13.34 35.50
CA PRO A 259 10.83 12.12 35.11
C PRO A 259 9.38 12.06 35.60
#